data_AF-A0A7X8XIZ7-F1
#
_entry.id   AF-A0A7X8XIZ7-F1
#
_cell.length_a   1.000
_cell.length_b   1.000
_cell.length_c   1.000
_cell.angle_alpha   90.00
_cell.angle_beta   90.00
_cell.angle_gamma   90.00
#
_symmetry.space_group_name_H-M   'P 1'
#
loop_
_entity.id
_entity.type
_entity.pdbx_description
1 polymer ?
#
loop_
_entity_poly.entity_id
_entity_poly.type
_entity_poly.pdbx_seq_one_letter_code
_entity_poly.pdbx_strand_id
1 'polypeptide(L)'
;MLTCPKCQAGLEKRSSDNGIFWHCTSCDGRAATLPLLRRSVQPEFLRALWVSANQGTSAAHCRCPFCNRPMAEVPATGVSGEFFLDVCTSCHLVWFDLQEFQALPQKPPPTVEAELPADAREKLALLKVECIRERAESGWEGHGAAPAEWWQWLPAVLGMPVETASAATRIRPWATWGLAILIAAISILAFFDLENAVERFGLIPAQYGRYGG
;
A
#
# COMPACT_ATOMS: atom_id res chain seq x y z
N MET A 1 -33.77 -1.68 -7.70
CA MET A 1 -33.55 -2.97 -8.41
C MET A 1 -32.53 -2.73 -9.49
N LEU A 2 -31.55 -3.62 -9.65
CA LEU A 2 -30.56 -3.50 -10.73
C LEU A 2 -31.20 -4.00 -12.02
N THR A 3 -31.08 -3.25 -13.12
CA THR A 3 -31.69 -3.55 -14.41
C THR A 3 -30.63 -3.94 -15.43
N CYS A 4 -30.94 -4.92 -16.27
CA CYS A 4 -30.06 -5.33 -17.35
C CYS A 4 -29.93 -4.19 -18.39
N PRO A 5 -28.70 -3.81 -18.81
CA PRO A 5 -28.51 -2.77 -19.80
C PRO A 5 -29.06 -3.13 -21.19
N LYS A 6 -29.19 -4.42 -21.53
CA LYS A 6 -29.59 -4.90 -22.85
C LYS A 6 -31.11 -5.10 -22.98
N CYS A 7 -31.75 -5.73 -21.99
CA CYS A 7 -33.17 -6.09 -22.03
C CYS A 7 -34.04 -5.42 -20.95
N GLN A 8 -33.44 -4.59 -20.08
CA GLN A 8 -34.12 -3.88 -18.99
C GLN A 8 -34.81 -4.78 -17.93
N ALA A 9 -34.67 -6.10 -18.02
CA ALA A 9 -35.15 -7.03 -17.01
C ALA A 9 -34.38 -6.88 -15.68
N GLY A 10 -34.98 -7.32 -14.59
CA GLY A 10 -34.32 -7.34 -13.28
C GLY A 10 -33.12 -8.30 -13.25
N LEU A 11 -32.02 -7.87 -12.63
CA LEU A 11 -30.85 -8.71 -12.39
C LEU A 11 -31.01 -9.48 -11.09
N GLU A 12 -30.81 -10.79 -11.15
CA GLU A 12 -30.78 -11.67 -9.98
C GLU A 12 -29.36 -11.76 -9.42
N LYS A 13 -29.24 -11.63 -8.10
CA LYS A 13 -27.98 -11.83 -7.40
C LYS A 13 -27.74 -13.33 -7.20
N ARG A 14 -26.62 -13.84 -7.70
CA ARG A 14 -26.20 -15.24 -7.58
C ARG A 14 -24.85 -15.32 -6.85
N SER A 15 -24.65 -16.41 -6.11
CA SER A 15 -23.37 -16.72 -5.44
C SER A 15 -22.70 -17.88 -6.14
N SER A 16 -21.40 -17.79 -6.35
CA SER A 16 -20.50 -18.87 -6.77
C SER A 16 -19.39 -19.05 -5.73
N ASP A 17 -18.57 -20.09 -5.89
CA ASP A 17 -17.39 -20.34 -5.05
C ASP A 17 -16.41 -19.16 -5.04
N ASN A 18 -16.38 -18.39 -6.13
CA ASN A 18 -15.52 -17.23 -6.27
C ASN A 18 -16.14 -15.96 -5.69
N GLY A 19 -17.46 -15.92 -5.46
CA GLY A 19 -18.16 -14.78 -4.85
C GLY A 19 -19.48 -14.46 -5.55
N ILE A 20 -19.91 -13.19 -5.47
CA ILE A 20 -21.25 -12.77 -5.88
C ILE A 20 -21.20 -12.15 -7.27
N PHE A 21 -22.09 -12.60 -8.16
CA PHE A 21 -22.32 -12.02 -9.49
C PHE A 21 -23.81 -11.77 -9.74
N TRP A 22 -24.12 -11.00 -10.78
CA TRP A 22 -25.49 -10.72 -11.19
C TRP A 22 -25.78 -11.38 -12.52
N HIS A 23 -26.92 -12.05 -12.63
CA HIS A 23 -27.36 -12.76 -13.83
C HIS A 23 -28.71 -12.21 -14.28
N CYS A 24 -28.85 -12.03 -15.59
CA CYS A 24 -30.12 -11.69 -16.22
C CYS A 24 -30.79 -12.95 -16.75
N THR A 25 -32.00 -13.26 -16.29
CA THR A 25 -32.77 -14.44 -16.72
C THR A 25 -33.35 -14.32 -18.13
N SER A 26 -33.42 -13.11 -18.71
CA SER A 26 -34.00 -12.91 -20.04
C SER A 26 -32.99 -12.95 -21.19
N CYS A 27 -31.75 -12.52 -20.95
CA CYS A 27 -30.71 -12.45 -22.00
C CYS A 27 -29.43 -13.21 -21.66
N ASP A 28 -29.42 -13.95 -20.54
CA ASP A 28 -28.26 -14.66 -19.98
C ASP A 28 -26.98 -13.82 -19.80
N GLY A 29 -27.14 -12.50 -19.78
CA GLY A 29 -26.08 -11.55 -19.50
C GLY A 29 -25.64 -11.64 -18.04
N ARG A 30 -24.35 -11.44 -17.80
CA ARG A 30 -23.74 -11.51 -16.48
C ARG A 30 -22.98 -10.21 -16.19
N ALA A 31 -23.10 -9.77 -14.95
CA ALA A 31 -22.35 -8.67 -14.40
C ALA A 31 -21.47 -9.19 -13.25
N ALA A 32 -20.16 -8.96 -13.36
CA ALA A 32 -19.19 -9.31 -12.33
C ALA A 32 -18.26 -8.15 -12.06
N THR A 33 -17.78 -8.03 -10.82
CA THR A 33 -16.78 -7.02 -10.47
C THR A 33 -15.38 -7.52 -10.83
N LEU A 34 -14.46 -6.61 -11.16
CA LEU A 34 -13.05 -6.93 -11.42
C LEU A 34 -12.39 -7.76 -10.29
N PRO A 35 -12.61 -7.46 -8.99
CA PRO A 35 -12.12 -8.31 -7.90
C PRO A 35 -12.64 -9.75 -7.95
N LEU A 36 -13.88 -9.96 -8.38
CA LEU A 36 -14.43 -11.31 -8.56
C LEU A 36 -13.69 -12.03 -9.69
N LEU A 37 -13.55 -11.37 -10.85
CA LEU A 37 -12.91 -11.96 -12.02
C LEU A 37 -11.44 -12.32 -11.76
N ARG A 38 -10.72 -11.55 -10.93
CA ARG A 38 -9.33 -11.86 -10.53
C ARG A 38 -9.15 -13.22 -9.84
N ARG A 39 -10.23 -13.81 -9.30
CA ARG A 39 -10.16 -15.12 -8.66
C ARG A 39 -10.19 -16.27 -9.67
N SER A 40 -10.88 -16.09 -10.80
CA SER A 40 -11.14 -17.17 -11.78
C SER A 40 -10.55 -16.94 -13.16
N VAL A 41 -10.19 -15.71 -13.53
CA VAL A 41 -9.66 -15.35 -14.87
C VAL A 41 -8.17 -15.03 -14.77
N GLN A 42 -7.42 -15.30 -15.84
CA GLN A 42 -5.98 -15.03 -15.88
C GLN A 42 -5.64 -13.55 -15.63
N PRO A 43 -4.66 -13.25 -14.75
CA PRO A 43 -4.29 -11.87 -14.40
C PRO A 43 -3.84 -11.01 -15.59
N GLU A 44 -3.16 -11.61 -16.56
CA GLU A 44 -2.61 -10.95 -17.74
C GLU A 44 -3.74 -10.40 -18.62
N PHE A 45 -4.76 -11.23 -18.86
CA PHE A 45 -5.95 -10.86 -19.61
C PHE A 45 -6.70 -9.71 -18.92
N LEU A 46 -6.94 -9.81 -17.61
CA LEU A 46 -7.63 -8.75 -16.87
C LEU A 46 -6.86 -7.43 -16.84
N ARG A 47 -5.52 -7.49 -16.81
CA ARG A 47 -4.66 -6.31 -16.89
C ARG A 47 -4.78 -5.65 -18.26
N ALA A 48 -4.70 -6.42 -19.34
CA ALA A 48 -4.86 -5.91 -20.70
C ALA A 48 -6.25 -5.27 -20.89
N LEU A 49 -7.31 -5.96 -20.43
CA LEU A 49 -8.68 -5.47 -20.44
C LEU A 49 -8.81 -4.13 -19.71
N TRP A 50 -8.24 -4.01 -18.51
CA TRP A 50 -8.32 -2.78 -17.70
C TRP A 50 -7.53 -1.61 -18.32
N VAL A 51 -6.35 -1.90 -18.87
CA VAL A 51 -5.54 -0.90 -19.56
C VAL A 51 -6.28 -0.37 -20.78
N SER A 52 -6.86 -1.26 -21.59
CA SER A 52 -7.62 -0.85 -22.78
C SER A 52 -8.91 -0.10 -22.41
N ALA A 53 -9.62 -0.51 -21.35
CA ALA A 53 -10.79 0.22 -20.84
C ALA A 53 -10.47 1.69 -20.46
N ASN A 54 -9.30 1.94 -19.87
CA ASN A 54 -8.88 3.28 -19.48
C ASN A 54 -8.32 4.12 -20.62
N GLN A 55 -7.91 3.51 -21.73
CA GLN A 55 -7.40 4.20 -22.91
C GLN A 55 -8.53 4.70 -23.85
N GLY A 56 -9.80 4.40 -23.52
CA GLY A 56 -10.96 5.16 -23.99
C GLY A 56 -11.38 4.94 -25.45
N THR A 57 -11.30 3.70 -25.95
CA THR A 57 -11.29 3.48 -27.41
C THR A 57 -12.66 3.31 -28.09
N SER A 58 -13.80 3.15 -27.40
CA SER A 58 -15.07 2.89 -28.13
C SER A 58 -16.31 3.57 -27.55
N ALA A 59 -17.26 3.81 -28.46
CA ALA A 59 -18.59 4.33 -28.15
C ALA A 59 -19.30 3.40 -27.15
N ALA A 60 -19.84 3.97 -26.08
CA ALA A 60 -20.51 3.20 -25.05
C ALA A 60 -21.79 2.56 -25.58
N HIS A 61 -21.81 1.23 -25.74
CA HIS A 61 -23.01 0.48 -26.15
C HIS A 61 -24.02 0.35 -25.01
N CYS A 62 -23.56 0.35 -23.76
CA CYS A 62 -24.39 0.10 -22.59
C CYS A 62 -24.09 1.04 -21.41
N ARG A 63 -25.08 1.21 -20.52
CA ARG A 63 -24.93 1.92 -19.25
C ARG A 63 -24.73 0.94 -18.10
N CYS A 64 -23.86 1.29 -17.17
CA CYS A 64 -23.58 0.46 -16.02
C CYS A 64 -24.84 0.31 -15.13
N PRO A 65 -25.26 -0.92 -14.79
CA PRO A 65 -26.43 -1.15 -13.95
C PRO A 65 -26.28 -0.63 -12.51
N PHE A 66 -25.05 -0.33 -12.06
CA PHE A 66 -24.75 0.14 -10.70
C PHE A 66 -24.70 1.66 -10.58
N CYS A 67 -24.04 2.34 -11.53
CA CYS A 67 -23.80 3.78 -11.46
C CYS A 67 -24.36 4.57 -12.63
N ASN A 68 -25.00 3.91 -13.59
CA ASN A 68 -25.62 4.51 -14.78
C ASN A 68 -24.68 5.30 -15.70
N ARG A 69 -23.36 5.16 -15.50
CA ARG A 69 -22.32 5.75 -16.36
C ARG A 69 -22.13 4.89 -17.62
N PRO A 70 -21.74 5.50 -18.76
CA PRO A 70 -21.39 4.75 -19.96
C PRO A 70 -20.28 3.75 -19.67
N MET A 71 -20.40 2.55 -20.23
CA MET A 71 -19.37 1.51 -20.16
C MET A 71 -18.46 1.62 -21.40
N ALA A 72 -17.16 1.41 -21.21
CA ALA A 72 -16.21 1.34 -22.31
C ALA A 72 -16.30 -0.04 -22.95
N GLU A 73 -16.55 -0.10 -24.26
CA GLU A 73 -16.46 -1.34 -25.02
C GLU A 73 -14.99 -1.62 -25.33
N VAL A 74 -14.52 -2.79 -24.90
CA VAL A 74 -13.10 -3.15 -24.97
C VAL A 74 -12.94 -4.42 -25.79
N PRO A 75 -12.16 -4.40 -26.89
CA PRO A 75 -11.82 -5.62 -27.60
C PRO A 75 -10.96 -6.51 -26.69
N ALA A 76 -11.34 -7.77 -26.60
CA ALA A 76 -10.67 -8.77 -25.79
C ALA A 76 -10.47 -10.05 -26.62
N THR A 77 -9.25 -10.60 -26.55
CA THR A 77 -8.92 -11.88 -27.19
C THR A 77 -8.89 -12.96 -26.13
N GLY A 78 -9.83 -13.90 -26.20
CA GLY A 78 -9.87 -15.05 -25.29
C GLY A 78 -9.59 -16.37 -26.01
N VAL A 79 -10.08 -17.47 -25.43
CA VAL A 79 -9.81 -18.82 -25.91
C VAL A 79 -10.56 -19.13 -27.21
N SER A 80 -11.79 -18.60 -27.34
CA SER A 80 -12.71 -18.90 -28.44
C SER A 80 -12.70 -17.87 -29.57
N GLY A 81 -11.81 -16.86 -29.52
CA GLY A 81 -11.70 -15.80 -30.52
C GLY A 81 -11.66 -14.38 -29.92
N GLU A 82 -11.82 -13.39 -30.79
CA GLU A 82 -11.99 -11.98 -30.43
C GLU A 82 -13.46 -11.68 -30.09
N PHE A 83 -13.68 -10.96 -29.01
CA PHE A 83 -15.00 -10.50 -28.57
C PHE A 83 -14.87 -9.14 -27.90
N PHE A 84 -16.00 -8.51 -27.58
CA PHE A 84 -16.04 -7.20 -26.96
C PHE A 84 -16.59 -7.33 -25.55
N LEU A 85 -15.95 -6.64 -24.59
CA LEU A 85 -16.40 -6.61 -23.21
C LEU A 85 -16.74 -5.19 -22.81
N ASP A 86 -17.89 -5.02 -22.18
CA ASP A 86 -18.29 -3.75 -21.61
C ASP A 86 -17.69 -3.60 -20.21
N VAL A 87 -16.86 -2.58 -19.99
CA VAL A 87 -16.19 -2.31 -18.72
C VAL A 87 -16.56 -0.94 -18.18
N CYS A 88 -17.06 -0.90 -16.94
CA CYS A 88 -17.28 0.35 -16.21
C CYS A 88 -16.01 0.72 -15.44
N THR A 89 -15.30 1.75 -15.89
CA THR A 89 -14.10 2.28 -15.23
C THR A 89 -14.38 2.96 -13.88
N SER A 90 -15.64 3.30 -13.58
CA SER A 90 -16.01 3.97 -12.33
C SER A 90 -16.32 3.00 -11.18
N CYS A 91 -17.03 1.91 -11.47
CA CYS A 91 -17.43 0.91 -10.46
C CYS A 91 -16.66 -0.41 -10.58
N HIS A 92 -15.76 -0.50 -11.56
CA HIS A 92 -14.96 -1.69 -11.86
C HIS A 92 -15.84 -2.92 -12.15
N LEU A 93 -17.00 -2.69 -12.76
CA LEU A 93 -17.93 -3.73 -13.17
C LEU A 93 -17.66 -4.09 -14.62
N VAL A 94 -17.62 -5.39 -14.93
CA VAL A 94 -17.56 -5.92 -16.28
C VAL A 94 -18.89 -6.58 -16.60
N TRP A 95 -19.44 -6.26 -17.76
CA TRP A 95 -20.62 -6.89 -18.33
C TRP A 95 -20.19 -7.78 -19.49
N PHE A 96 -20.76 -8.97 -19.54
CA PHE A 96 -20.51 -9.94 -20.59
C PHE A 96 -21.72 -10.83 -20.82
N ASP A 97 -21.88 -11.34 -22.03
CA ASP A 97 -22.87 -12.36 -22.37
C ASP A 97 -22.38 -13.78 -22.06
N LEU A 98 -23.23 -14.78 -22.35
CA LEU A 98 -22.92 -16.18 -22.07
C LEU A 98 -21.74 -16.69 -22.90
N GLN A 99 -21.61 -16.25 -24.14
CA GLN A 99 -20.59 -16.72 -25.09
C GLN A 99 -19.24 -16.10 -24.76
N GLU A 100 -19.24 -14.81 -24.43
CA GLU A 100 -18.09 -14.06 -23.94
C GLU A 100 -17.57 -14.66 -22.63
N PHE A 101 -18.45 -15.03 -21.69
CA PHE A 101 -18.05 -15.68 -20.44
C PHE A 101 -17.31 -17.01 -20.69
N GLN A 102 -17.79 -17.82 -21.63
CA GLN A 102 -17.16 -19.09 -21.99
C GLN A 102 -15.81 -18.89 -22.70
N ALA A 103 -15.63 -17.76 -23.39
CA ALA A 103 -14.39 -17.41 -24.07
C ALA A 103 -13.30 -16.86 -23.13
N LEU A 104 -13.64 -16.51 -21.88
CA LEU A 104 -12.68 -15.96 -20.92
C LEU A 104 -11.57 -16.98 -20.58
N PRO A 105 -10.28 -16.58 -20.60
CA PRO A 105 -9.19 -17.44 -20.21
C PRO A 105 -9.23 -17.68 -18.69
N GLN A 106 -9.77 -18.84 -18.30
CA GLN A 106 -9.84 -19.22 -16.89
C GLN A 106 -8.43 -19.44 -16.35
N LYS A 107 -8.23 -19.04 -15.09
CA LYS A 107 -7.05 -19.36 -14.32
C LYS A 107 -7.05 -20.87 -14.09
N PRO A 108 -5.96 -21.59 -14.39
CA PRO A 108 -5.88 -22.99 -14.02
C PRO A 108 -6.12 -23.10 -12.50
N PRO A 109 -6.83 -24.15 -12.04
CA PRO A 109 -6.95 -24.39 -10.61
C PRO A 109 -5.54 -24.36 -10.02
N PRO A 110 -5.34 -23.79 -8.82
CA PRO A 110 -4.03 -23.82 -8.19
C PRO A 110 -3.57 -25.27 -8.21
N THR A 111 -2.49 -25.53 -8.95
CA THR A 111 -1.76 -26.78 -8.83
C THR A 111 -1.49 -26.87 -7.35
N VAL A 112 -2.11 -27.85 -6.67
CA VAL A 112 -1.87 -28.14 -5.26
C VAL A 112 -0.36 -28.12 -5.13
N GLU A 113 0.16 -27.07 -4.50
CA GLU A 113 1.60 -26.84 -4.40
C GLU A 113 2.15 -28.14 -3.87
N ALA A 114 2.95 -28.83 -4.69
CA ALA A 114 3.56 -30.10 -4.33
C ALA A 114 4.06 -29.91 -2.91
N GLU A 115 3.48 -30.66 -1.95
CA GLU A 115 3.71 -30.44 -0.53
C GLU A 115 5.21 -30.21 -0.36
N LEU A 116 5.57 -28.98 0.04
CA LEU A 116 6.96 -28.59 0.15
C LEU A 116 7.69 -29.74 0.86
N PRO A 117 8.81 -30.24 0.30
CA PRO A 117 9.57 -31.31 0.93
C PRO A 117 9.76 -30.98 2.41
N ALA A 118 9.65 -31.97 3.30
CA ALA A 118 9.59 -31.74 4.75
C ALA A 118 10.67 -30.75 5.24
N ASP A 119 11.89 -30.85 4.69
CA ASP A 119 13.01 -29.96 4.94
C ASP A 119 12.73 -28.47 4.63
N ALA A 120 12.00 -28.16 3.56
CA ALA A 120 11.66 -26.80 3.19
C ALA A 120 10.59 -26.21 4.13
N ARG A 121 9.68 -27.04 4.64
CA ARG A 121 8.68 -26.64 5.65
C ARG A 121 9.33 -26.36 6.99
N GLU A 122 10.30 -27.18 7.39
CA GLU A 122 11.06 -26.99 8.62
C GLU A 122 11.82 -25.66 8.59
N LYS A 123 12.53 -25.37 7.49
CA LYS A 123 13.22 -24.08 7.31
C LYS A 123 12.26 -22.89 7.36
N LEU A 124 11.10 -22.98 6.72
CA LEU A 124 10.09 -21.91 6.79
C LEU A 124 9.51 -21.75 8.20
N ALA A 125 9.31 -22.85 8.93
CA ALA A 125 8.84 -22.80 10.32
C ALA A 125 9.87 -22.12 11.22
N LEU A 126 11.16 -22.47 11.09
CA LEU A 126 12.26 -21.82 11.81
C LEU A 126 12.32 -20.32 11.51
N LEU A 127 12.31 -19.93 10.23
CA LEU A 127 12.30 -18.51 9.83
C LEU A 127 11.08 -17.76 10.37
N LYS A 128 9.92 -18.41 10.45
CA LYS A 128 8.70 -17.80 10.97
C LYS A 128 8.76 -17.61 12.49
N VAL A 129 9.34 -18.57 13.22
CA VAL A 129 9.60 -18.45 14.66
C VAL A 129 10.58 -17.32 14.94
N GLU A 130 11.65 -17.21 14.15
CA GLU A 130 12.61 -16.10 14.26
C GLU A 130 11.94 -14.75 14.00
N CYS A 131 11.11 -14.64 12.96
CA CYS A 131 10.38 -13.41 12.66
C CYS A 131 9.39 -13.01 13.78
N ILE A 132 8.72 -14.00 14.40
CA ILE A 132 7.85 -13.75 15.56
C ILE A 132 8.67 -13.27 16.76
N ARG A 133 9.84 -13.87 17.02
CA ARG A 133 10.76 -13.44 18.08
C ARG A 133 11.24 -12.02 17.84
N GLU A 134 11.73 -11.71 16.63
CA GLU A 134 12.15 -10.36 16.25
C GLU A 134 11.01 -9.35 16.40
N ARG A 135 9.77 -9.73 16.08
CA ARG A 135 8.60 -8.86 16.24
C ARG A 135 8.25 -8.60 17.70
N ALA A 136 8.37 -9.60 18.56
CA ALA A 136 8.21 -9.46 20.01
C ALA A 136 9.32 -8.60 20.63
N GLU A 137 10.56 -8.79 20.18
CA GLU A 137 11.73 -8.02 20.63
C GLU A 137 11.72 -6.57 20.12
N SER A 138 11.22 -6.33 18.90
CA SER A 138 11.13 -4.99 18.29
C SER A 138 9.99 -4.13 18.83
N GLY A 139 9.15 -4.66 19.72
CA GLY A 139 8.18 -3.86 20.49
C GLY A 139 7.17 -3.07 19.65
N TRP A 140 6.92 -3.45 18.38
CA TRP A 140 5.84 -2.86 17.59
C TRP A 140 4.53 -3.60 17.84
N GLU A 141 4.03 -3.46 19.05
CA GLU A 141 2.61 -3.51 19.34
C GLU A 141 2.26 -2.17 19.99
N GLY A 142 1.11 -1.57 19.63
CA GLY A 142 0.72 -0.18 19.93
C GLY A 142 0.54 0.20 21.41
N HIS A 143 1.21 -0.48 22.32
CA HIS A 143 1.26 -0.26 23.76
C HIS A 143 2.74 -0.12 24.14
N GLY A 144 3.19 1.14 24.28
CA GLY A 144 4.57 1.45 24.64
C GLY A 144 5.04 0.65 25.84
N ALA A 145 6.24 0.07 25.73
CA ALA A 145 6.87 -0.69 26.80
C ALA A 145 6.86 0.13 28.11
N ALA A 146 6.47 -0.51 29.22
CA ALA A 146 6.48 0.12 30.53
C ALA A 146 7.89 0.67 30.84
N PRO A 147 8.01 1.85 31.48
CA PRO A 147 9.31 2.43 31.78
C PRO A 147 10.17 1.48 32.60
N ALA A 148 11.35 1.12 32.09
CA ALA A 148 12.24 0.16 32.73
C ALA A 148 13.01 0.78 33.91
N GLU A 149 13.31 2.08 33.83
CA GLU A 149 14.11 2.79 34.83
C GLU A 149 13.25 3.67 35.74
N TRP A 150 13.58 3.76 37.02
CA TRP A 150 12.76 4.46 38.02
C TRP A 150 12.58 5.96 37.73
N TRP A 151 13.57 6.63 37.15
CA TRP A 151 13.52 8.07 36.85
C TRP A 151 12.60 8.40 35.66
N GLN A 152 12.36 7.42 34.77
CA GLN A 152 11.47 7.56 33.62
C GLN A 152 9.99 7.66 34.01
N TRP A 153 9.64 7.23 35.22
CA TRP A 153 8.29 7.37 35.75
C TRP A 153 7.91 8.84 36.02
N LEU A 154 8.87 9.71 36.31
CA LEU A 154 8.61 11.12 36.61
C LEU A 154 7.96 11.86 35.42
N PRO A 155 8.54 11.84 34.19
CA PRO A 155 7.89 12.42 33.02
C PRO A 155 6.66 11.63 32.55
N ALA A 156 6.63 10.30 32.71
CA ALA A 156 5.50 9.48 32.32
C ALA A 156 4.22 9.82 33.10
N VAL A 157 4.32 10.04 34.42
CA VAL A 157 3.21 10.48 35.27
C VAL A 157 2.71 11.87 34.87
N LEU A 158 3.59 12.73 34.36
CA LEU A 158 3.23 14.05 33.84
C LEU A 158 2.63 14.00 32.42
N GLY A 159 2.40 12.80 31.87
CA GLY A 159 1.82 12.61 30.54
C GLY A 159 2.78 12.95 29.40
N MET A 160 4.08 13.09 29.69
CA MET A 160 5.09 13.29 28.66
C MET A 160 5.50 11.95 28.05
N PRO A 161 5.68 11.87 26.72
CA PRO A 161 6.16 10.65 26.08
C PRO A 161 7.58 10.36 26.57
N VAL A 162 7.81 9.14 27.07
CA VAL A 162 9.11 8.70 27.56
C VAL A 162 9.70 7.72 26.56
N GLU A 163 10.84 8.10 25.98
CA GLU A 163 11.60 7.21 25.11
C GLU A 163 12.28 6.13 25.96
N THR A 164 11.68 4.94 26.02
CA THR A 164 12.36 3.75 26.52
C THR A 164 13.38 3.33 25.46
N ALA A 165 14.64 3.22 25.88
CA ALA A 165 15.85 2.99 25.08
C ALA A 165 15.60 2.70 23.60
N SER A 166 15.72 3.72 22.76
CA SER A 166 15.63 3.54 21.32
C SER A 166 16.70 2.53 20.88
N ALA A 167 16.31 1.59 20.02
CA ALA A 167 17.24 0.64 19.43
C ALA A 167 18.46 1.41 18.91
N ALA A 168 19.65 1.07 19.40
CA ALA A 168 20.89 1.79 19.14
C ALA A 168 20.98 2.17 17.67
N THR A 169 20.98 3.47 17.38
CA THR A 169 20.98 3.97 16.01
C THR A 169 22.22 3.43 15.29
N ARG A 170 21.98 2.75 14.17
CA ARG A 170 23.03 2.02 13.41
C ARG A 170 24.10 2.94 12.81
N ILE A 171 23.86 4.25 12.80
CA ILE A 171 24.74 5.24 12.17
C ILE A 171 25.61 5.86 13.25
N ARG A 172 26.93 5.67 13.16
CA ARG A 172 27.90 6.31 14.05
C ARG A 172 27.88 7.82 13.82
N PRO A 173 27.55 8.64 14.83
CA PRO A 173 27.28 10.07 14.65
C PRO A 173 28.57 10.91 14.64
N TRP A 174 29.51 10.59 13.75
CA TRP A 174 30.81 11.26 13.66
C TRP A 174 30.71 12.76 13.39
N ALA A 175 29.71 13.20 12.60
CA ALA A 175 29.52 14.60 12.28
C ALA A 175 29.13 15.43 13.52
N THR A 176 28.23 14.91 14.37
CA THR A 176 27.81 15.63 15.58
C THR A 176 28.91 15.65 16.63
N TRP A 177 29.63 14.53 16.80
CA TRP A 177 30.80 14.49 17.70
C TRP A 177 31.94 15.39 17.21
N GLY A 178 32.19 15.41 15.89
CA GLY A 178 33.17 16.30 15.29
C GLY A 178 32.82 17.78 15.51
N LEU A 179 31.57 18.16 15.28
CA LEU A 179 31.10 19.52 15.54
C LEU A 179 31.17 19.87 17.03
N ALA A 180 30.76 18.97 17.92
CA ALA A 180 30.82 19.18 19.36
C ALA A 180 32.26 19.38 19.87
N ILE A 181 33.21 18.55 19.38
CA ILE A 181 34.63 18.70 19.72
C ILE A 181 35.18 20.02 19.18
N LEU A 182 34.83 20.39 17.95
CA LEU A 182 35.27 21.65 17.34
C LEU A 182 34.79 22.85 18.17
N ILE A 183 33.50 22.88 18.52
CA ILE A 183 32.93 23.94 19.36
C ILE A 183 33.65 23.98 20.71
N ALA A 184 33.80 22.83 21.38
CA ALA A 184 34.47 22.76 22.69
C ALA A 184 35.93 23.24 22.61
N ALA A 185 36.68 22.85 21.57
CA ALA A 185 38.05 23.27 21.38
C ALA A 185 38.16 24.78 21.15
N ILE A 186 37.30 25.35 20.30
CA ILE A 186 37.26 26.81 20.06
C ILE A 186 36.92 27.54 21.36
N SER A 187 35.93 27.07 22.12
CA SER A 187 35.57 27.67 23.41
C SER A 187 36.71 27.62 24.41
N ILE A 188 37.39 26.47 24.56
CA ILE A 188 38.53 26.33 25.48
C ILE A 188 39.68 27.26 25.06
N LEU A 189 39.99 27.34 23.77
CA LEU A 189 41.02 28.25 23.25
C LEU A 189 40.65 29.72 23.50
N ALA A 190 39.37 30.08 23.34
CA ALA A 190 38.88 31.43 23.61
C ALA A 190 38.97 31.80 25.10
N PHE A 191 38.87 30.83 26.02
CA PHE A 191 39.04 31.10 27.46
C PHE A 191 40.45 31.54 27.85
N PHE A 192 41.49 31.14 27.10
CA PHE A 192 42.87 31.54 27.38
C PHE A 192 43.18 33.00 27.00
N ASP A 193 42.42 33.59 26.09
CA ASP A 193 42.52 34.99 25.67
C ASP A 193 41.11 35.61 25.56
N LEU A 194 40.39 35.57 26.69
CA LEU A 194 38.96 35.89 26.75
C LEU A 194 38.66 37.34 26.36
N GLU A 195 39.52 38.28 26.76
CA GLU A 195 39.35 39.71 26.49
C GLU A 195 39.36 39.98 24.97
N ASN A 196 40.36 39.47 24.27
CA ASN A 196 40.47 39.57 22.81
C ASN A 196 39.35 38.80 22.07
N ALA A 197 38.93 37.64 22.60
CA ALA A 197 37.83 36.87 22.04
C ALA A 197 36.48 37.61 22.16
N VAL A 198 36.20 38.22 23.31
CA VAL A 198 34.99 39.01 23.56
C VAL A 198 35.02 40.31 22.75
N GLU A 199 36.17 40.97 22.66
CA GLU A 199 36.30 42.18 21.85
C GLU A 199 36.08 41.94 20.36
N ARG A 200 36.46 40.76 19.84
CA ARG A 200 36.32 40.43 18.40
C ARG A 200 34.99 39.79 18.05
N PHE A 201 34.50 38.87 18.87
CA PHE A 201 33.35 38.01 18.56
C PHE A 201 32.17 38.20 19.53
N GLY A 202 32.34 38.97 20.60
CA GLY A 202 31.26 39.32 21.51
C GLY A 202 30.27 40.28 20.87
N LEU A 203 29.00 40.14 21.27
CA LEU A 203 27.93 41.06 20.88
C LEU A 203 28.07 42.36 21.67
N ILE A 204 28.78 43.33 21.09
CA ILE A 204 28.93 44.68 21.67
C ILE A 204 27.82 45.57 21.07
N PRO A 205 26.83 46.02 21.86
CA PRO A 205 25.68 46.78 21.35
C PRO A 205 26.06 48.06 20.59
N ALA A 206 27.18 48.69 20.98
CA ALA A 206 27.70 49.89 20.34
C ALA A 206 28.28 49.65 18.92
N GLN A 207 28.55 48.39 18.56
CA GLN A 207 29.18 47.99 17.29
C GLN A 207 28.42 46.84 16.61
N TYR A 208 27.08 46.91 16.61
CA TYR A 208 26.23 45.81 16.13
C TYR A 208 26.49 45.38 14.67
N GLY A 209 26.97 46.27 13.79
CA GLY A 209 27.25 45.99 12.38
C GLY A 209 28.66 45.46 12.08
N ARG A 210 29.42 45.06 13.10
CA ARG A 210 30.80 44.62 12.94
C ARG A 210 30.87 43.27 12.19
N TYR A 211 31.88 43.12 11.33
CA TYR A 211 32.08 41.95 10.46
C TYR A 211 30.88 41.60 9.56
N GLY A 212 29.99 42.56 9.31
CA GLY A 212 28.91 42.42 8.35
C GLY A 212 27.51 42.39 8.93
N GLY A 213 27.33 42.50 10.26
CA GLY A 213 26.03 42.69 10.90
C GLY A 213 24.97 41.67 10.51
#